data_AF-A0A7S4L3S0-F1
#
_entry.id   AF-A0A7S4L3S0-F1
#
_cell.length_a   1.000
_cell.length_b   1.000
_cell.length_c   1.000
_cell.angle_alpha   90.00
_cell.angle_beta   90.00
_cell.angle_gamma   90.00
#
_symmetry.space_group_name_H-M   'P 1'
#
loop_
_entity.id
_entity.type
_entity.pdbx_description
1 polymer ?
#
loop_
_entity_poly.entity_id
_entity_poly.type
_entity_poly.pdbx_seq_one_letter_code
_entity_poly.pdbx_strand_id
1 'polypeptide(L)'
;MAGYTIIYFPARGRAELTRLTIAAAGQEFKEQIVGGDSLVEFKKSDKCLFGQVPVLLDGDNVIAQSNAMARHVARKHKLQGSPDQAVAADMILDHWADILNGIVPLVFGPGADLEKLNAYVKDTLPGKIAGFEQFVKDGGYIRGDSLSFADLALFQAVESLVDNAYISAESHPNLIKHKELVEKNENIAKYLKSETRHGKGVFADAIPKK
;
A
#
# COMPACT_ATOMS: atom_id res chain seq x y z
N MET A 1 -7.49 16.73 18.88
CA MET A 1 -7.29 15.29 18.61
C MET A 1 -5.80 15.05 18.51
N ALA A 2 -5.26 14.04 19.20
CA ALA A 2 -3.85 13.69 19.02
C ALA A 2 -3.64 13.21 17.57
N GLY A 3 -2.66 13.77 16.87
CA GLY A 3 -2.38 13.44 15.47
C GLY A 3 -1.80 12.03 15.31
N TYR A 4 -1.90 11.47 14.11
CA TYR A 4 -1.31 10.17 13.78
C TYR A 4 0.22 10.25 13.78
N THR A 5 0.89 9.19 14.22
CA THR A 5 2.34 9.01 13.99
C THR A 5 2.61 7.67 13.34
N ILE A 6 3.24 7.66 12.18
CA ILE A 6 3.66 6.44 11.47
C ILE A 6 5.13 6.19 11.79
N ILE A 7 5.44 5.00 12.29
CA ILE A 7 6.82 4.57 12.57
C ILE A 7 7.23 3.59 11.49
N TYR A 8 8.11 4.02 10.58
CA TYR A 8 8.54 3.20 9.45
C TYR A 8 9.86 3.68 8.81
N PHE A 9 10.25 3.02 7.73
CA PHE A 9 11.39 3.40 6.89
C PHE A 9 11.10 4.68 6.10
N PRO A 10 12.14 5.40 5.60
CA PRO A 10 11.97 6.54 4.69
C PRO A 10 11.64 6.05 3.27
N ALA A 11 10.53 5.33 3.16
CA ALA A 11 10.02 4.73 1.93
C ALA A 11 8.50 4.57 2.01
N ARG A 12 7.88 4.42 0.83
CA ARG A 12 6.45 4.05 0.73
C ARG A 12 6.19 2.72 1.45
N GLY A 13 6.67 1.62 0.86
CA GLY A 13 6.62 0.27 1.42
C GLY A 13 5.24 -0.11 1.97
N ARG A 14 5.22 -0.90 3.05
CA ARG A 14 3.96 -1.38 3.65
C ARG A 14 3.18 -0.29 4.40
N ALA A 15 3.78 0.87 4.69
CA ALA A 15 3.09 1.97 5.37
C ALA A 15 2.24 2.82 4.41
N GLU A 16 2.43 2.65 3.10
CA GLU A 16 1.89 3.61 2.12
C GLU A 16 0.37 3.68 2.09
N LEU A 17 -0.31 2.53 2.20
CA LEU A 17 -1.77 2.53 2.29
C LEU A 17 -2.27 3.33 3.48
N THR A 18 -1.58 3.28 4.62
CA THR A 18 -1.97 4.06 5.80
C THR A 18 -1.82 5.55 5.52
N ARG A 19 -0.73 5.99 4.89
CA ARG A 19 -0.54 7.40 4.48
C ARG A 19 -1.64 7.86 3.52
N LEU A 20 -1.92 7.08 2.48
CA LEU A 20 -2.99 7.34 1.53
C LEU A 20 -4.36 7.44 2.21
N THR A 21 -4.63 6.59 3.20
CA THR A 21 -5.91 6.59 3.92
C THR A 21 -6.05 7.80 4.85
N ILE A 22 -4.97 8.19 5.55
CA ILE A 22 -4.95 9.41 6.37
C ILE A 22 -5.14 10.64 5.47
N ALA A 23 -4.44 10.67 4.33
CA ALA A 23 -4.57 11.74 3.34
C ALA A 23 -5.99 11.85 2.80
N ALA A 24 -6.59 10.74 2.33
CA ALA A 24 -7.98 10.72 1.85
C ALA A 24 -8.98 11.28 2.86
N ALA A 25 -8.75 11.02 4.16
CA ALA A 25 -9.54 11.54 5.27
C ALA A 25 -9.29 13.04 5.57
N GLY A 26 -8.43 13.72 4.81
CA GLY A 26 -8.03 15.11 5.03
C GLY A 26 -7.27 15.32 6.33
N GLN A 27 -6.64 14.27 6.87
CA GLN A 27 -5.92 14.31 8.13
C GLN A 27 -4.42 14.47 7.90
N GLU A 28 -3.73 14.97 8.92
CA GLU A 28 -2.28 15.06 8.96
C GLU A 28 -1.68 13.91 9.79
N PHE A 29 -0.44 13.57 9.48
CA PHE A 29 0.34 12.61 10.25
C PHE A 29 1.78 13.09 10.42
N LYS A 30 2.41 12.61 11.49
CA LYS A 30 3.86 12.70 11.70
C LYS A 30 4.51 11.38 11.32
N GLU A 31 5.79 11.42 11.05
CA GLU A 31 6.59 10.22 10.86
C GLU A 31 7.74 10.16 11.86
N GLN A 32 7.95 8.96 12.41
CA GLN A 32 9.17 8.61 13.09
C GLN A 32 9.92 7.64 12.19
N ILE A 33 10.95 8.15 11.52
CA ILE A 33 11.79 7.34 10.65
C ILE A 33 12.70 6.46 11.49
N VAL A 34 12.70 5.16 11.21
CA VAL A 34 13.57 4.18 11.87
C VAL A 34 14.45 3.45 10.85
N GLY A 35 15.66 3.10 11.26
CA GLY A 35 16.67 2.39 10.47
C GLY A 35 17.95 2.16 11.28
N GLY A 36 18.77 1.18 10.90
CA GLY A 36 20.00 0.84 11.63
C GLY A 36 19.76 0.69 13.13
N ASP A 37 20.57 1.38 13.95
CA ASP A 37 20.48 1.34 15.41
C ASP A 37 19.12 1.84 15.96
N SER A 38 18.51 2.84 15.32
CA SER A 38 17.19 3.34 15.76
C SER A 38 16.07 2.30 15.58
N LEU A 39 16.20 1.42 14.58
CA LEU A 39 15.28 0.28 14.43
C LEU A 39 15.53 -0.77 15.51
N VAL A 40 16.80 -1.08 15.81
CA VAL A 40 17.17 -2.02 16.87
C VAL A 40 16.63 -1.54 18.21
N GLU A 41 16.74 -0.24 18.49
CA GLU A 41 16.22 0.36 19.71
C GLU A 41 14.69 0.37 19.74
N PHE A 42 14.05 0.77 18.63
CA PHE A 42 12.58 0.75 18.55
C PHE A 42 12.00 -0.66 18.77
N LYS A 43 12.67 -1.70 18.28
CA LYS A 43 12.26 -3.11 18.48
C LYS A 43 12.26 -3.56 19.94
N LYS A 44 12.96 -2.87 20.84
CA LYS A 44 12.92 -3.12 22.29
C LYS A 44 11.75 -2.44 22.98
N SER A 45 11.08 -1.49 22.31
CA SER A 45 9.95 -0.76 22.88
C SER A 45 8.68 -1.61 22.94
N ASP A 46 7.82 -1.30 23.91
CA ASP A 46 6.47 -1.85 24.06
C ASP A 46 5.54 -1.55 22.85
N LYS A 47 5.90 -0.56 22.03
CA LYS A 47 5.16 -0.19 20.81
C LYS A 47 5.43 -1.15 19.65
N CYS A 48 6.50 -1.93 19.70
CA CYS A 48 6.86 -2.89 18.66
C CYS A 48 6.24 -4.28 18.95
N LEU A 49 4.91 -4.35 18.98
CA LEU A 49 4.14 -5.51 19.47
C LEU A 49 4.57 -6.86 18.89
N PHE A 50 4.92 -6.90 17.61
CA PHE A 50 5.30 -8.13 16.89
C PHE A 50 6.74 -8.09 16.37
N GLY A 51 7.61 -7.23 16.93
CA GLY A 51 9.01 -7.12 16.52
C GLY A 51 9.22 -6.57 15.10
N GLN A 52 8.18 -5.97 14.51
CA GLN A 52 8.13 -5.51 13.13
C GLN A 52 7.56 -4.09 13.01
N VAL A 53 7.96 -3.41 11.95
CA VAL A 53 7.38 -2.14 11.49
C VAL A 53 6.69 -2.38 10.13
N PRO A 54 5.65 -1.61 9.75
CA PRO A 54 5.22 -0.35 10.35
C PRO A 54 4.38 -0.49 11.62
N VAL A 55 4.33 0.61 12.39
CA VAL A 55 3.42 0.82 13.52
C VAL A 55 2.73 2.18 13.36
N LEU A 56 1.43 2.24 13.68
CA LEU A 56 0.66 3.48 13.76
C LEU A 56 0.37 3.81 15.22
N LEU A 57 0.64 5.04 15.62
CA LEU A 57 0.15 5.61 16.87
C LEU A 57 -1.07 6.50 16.58
N ASP A 58 -2.16 6.27 17.31
CA ASP A 58 -3.38 7.09 17.30
C ASP A 58 -3.81 7.37 18.74
N GLY A 59 -3.28 8.46 19.31
CA GLY A 59 -3.32 8.71 20.74
C GLY A 59 -2.57 7.61 21.50
N ASP A 60 -3.23 6.97 22.46
CA ASP A 60 -2.67 5.87 23.24
C ASP A 60 -2.74 4.51 22.51
N ASN A 61 -3.41 4.45 21.35
CA ASN A 61 -3.51 3.21 20.59
C ASN A 61 -2.23 2.94 19.80
N VAL A 62 -1.63 1.78 20.06
CA VAL A 62 -0.54 1.22 19.27
C VAL A 62 -1.11 0.17 18.33
N ILE A 63 -1.02 0.40 17.03
CA ILE A 63 -1.57 -0.49 16.01
C ILE A 63 -0.41 -1.00 15.14
N ALA A 64 -0.16 -2.31 15.22
CA ALA A 64 0.75 -3.01 14.32
C ALA A 64 -0.02 -3.66 13.16
N GLN A 65 0.70 -4.24 12.20
CA GLN A 65 0.17 -4.78 10.93
C GLN A 65 -0.37 -3.71 9.98
N SER A 66 0.38 -3.43 8.92
CA SER A 66 0.06 -2.41 7.89
C SER A 66 -1.41 -2.37 7.42
N ASN A 67 -2.00 -3.51 7.08
CA ASN A 67 -3.39 -3.56 6.63
C ASN A 67 -4.38 -3.23 7.77
N ALA A 68 -4.07 -3.58 9.02
CA ALA A 68 -4.89 -3.22 10.19
C ALA A 68 -4.79 -1.72 10.50
N MET A 69 -3.59 -1.14 10.42
CA MET A 69 -3.38 0.31 10.54
C MET A 69 -4.25 1.09 9.56
N ALA A 70 -4.21 0.71 8.27
CA ALA A 70 -4.98 1.39 7.24
C ALA A 70 -6.49 1.22 7.42
N ARG A 71 -6.97 -0.01 7.73
CA ARG A 71 -8.40 -0.26 8.04
C ARG A 71 -8.87 0.54 9.25
N HIS A 72 -8.04 0.69 10.28
CA HIS A 72 -8.38 1.50 11.46
C HIS A 72 -8.67 2.95 11.08
N VAL A 73 -7.78 3.57 10.30
CA VAL A 73 -7.98 4.94 9.80
C VAL A 73 -9.23 5.02 8.92
N ALA A 74 -9.41 4.06 7.99
CA ALA A 74 -10.56 4.04 7.10
C ALA A 74 -11.89 3.98 7.86
N ARG A 75 -11.98 3.14 8.90
CA ARG A 75 -13.16 3.02 9.76
C ARG A 75 -13.41 4.31 10.56
N LYS A 76 -12.37 4.84 11.19
CA LYS A 76 -12.44 6.06 12.01
C LYS A 76 -12.94 7.28 11.21
N HIS A 77 -12.61 7.34 9.92
CA HIS A 77 -12.99 8.45 9.04
C HIS A 77 -14.06 8.11 8.00
N LYS A 78 -14.81 7.02 8.20
CA LYS A 78 -15.93 6.61 7.33
C LYS A 78 -15.55 6.37 5.85
N LEU A 79 -14.28 6.05 5.58
CA LEU A 79 -13.79 5.67 4.26
C LEU A 79 -13.93 4.17 3.97
N GLN A 80 -14.30 3.34 4.96
CA GLN A 80 -14.45 1.90 4.77
C GLN A 80 -15.41 1.54 3.61
N GLY A 81 -16.42 2.38 3.36
CA GLY A 81 -17.46 2.14 2.37
C GLY A 81 -18.55 1.19 2.88
N SER A 82 -19.37 0.68 1.96
CA SER A 82 -20.38 -0.33 2.24
C SER A 82 -19.75 -1.68 2.65
N PRO A 83 -20.53 -2.63 3.20
CA PRO A 83 -20.03 -3.99 3.45
C PRO A 83 -19.41 -4.65 2.20
N ASP A 84 -19.99 -4.43 1.02
CA ASP A 84 -19.49 -5.01 -0.24
C ASP A 84 -18.16 -4.36 -0.68
N GLN A 85 -17.97 -3.07 -0.42
CA GLN A 85 -16.70 -2.37 -0.62
C GLN A 85 -15.66 -2.84 0.38
N ALA A 86 -16.03 -3.03 1.64
CA ALA A 86 -15.14 -3.56 2.66
C ALA A 86 -14.62 -4.96 2.30
N VAL A 87 -15.50 -5.86 1.83
CA VAL A 87 -15.12 -7.19 1.34
C VAL A 87 -14.18 -7.09 0.14
N ALA A 88 -14.45 -6.18 -0.82
CA ALA A 88 -13.55 -5.96 -1.95
C ALA A 88 -12.16 -5.51 -1.49
N ALA A 89 -12.09 -4.55 -0.55
CA ALA A 89 -10.83 -4.09 0.02
C ALA A 89 -10.06 -5.24 0.67
N ASP A 90 -10.73 -6.09 1.45
CA ASP A 90 -10.09 -7.24 2.11
C ASP A 90 -9.52 -8.23 1.10
N MET A 91 -10.30 -8.59 0.07
CA MET A 91 -9.81 -9.46 -1.02
C MET A 91 -8.59 -8.86 -1.73
N ILE A 92 -8.61 -7.57 -2.03
CA ILE A 92 -7.51 -6.87 -2.71
C ILE A 92 -6.25 -6.86 -1.84
N LEU A 93 -6.39 -6.56 -0.54
CA LEU A 93 -5.27 -6.48 0.39
C LEU A 93 -4.62 -7.83 0.66
N ASP A 94 -5.42 -8.88 0.81
CA ASP A 94 -4.90 -10.22 1.06
C ASP A 94 -4.21 -10.77 -0.21
N HIS A 95 -4.81 -10.53 -1.38
CA HIS A 95 -4.19 -10.90 -2.66
C HIS A 95 -2.91 -10.10 -2.97
N TRP A 96 -2.88 -8.82 -2.61
CA TRP A 96 -1.66 -8.01 -2.71
C TRP A 96 -0.58 -8.50 -1.74
N ALA A 97 -0.96 -8.91 -0.52
CA ALA A 97 -0.02 -9.50 0.42
C ALA A 97 0.60 -10.80 -0.13
N ASP A 98 -0.18 -11.66 -0.78
CA ASP A 98 0.32 -12.86 -1.47
C ASP A 98 1.36 -12.52 -2.55
N ILE A 99 1.09 -11.49 -3.37
CA ILE A 99 2.04 -11.02 -4.39
C ILE A 99 3.34 -10.55 -3.73
N LEU A 100 3.24 -9.72 -2.70
CA LEU A 100 4.41 -9.25 -1.96
C LEU A 100 5.17 -10.39 -1.28
N ASN A 101 4.48 -11.41 -0.77
CA ASN A 101 5.12 -12.58 -0.17
C ASN A 101 5.87 -13.43 -1.21
N GLY A 102 5.44 -13.41 -2.48
CA GLY A 102 6.17 -14.03 -3.59
C GLY A 102 7.39 -13.24 -4.05
N ILE A 103 7.40 -11.91 -3.88
CA ILE A 103 8.46 -11.02 -4.40
C ILE A 103 9.49 -10.66 -3.32
N VAL A 104 9.04 -10.19 -2.16
CA VAL A 104 9.91 -9.56 -1.14
C VAL A 104 11.03 -10.50 -0.66
N PRO A 105 10.80 -11.79 -0.37
CA PRO A 105 11.87 -12.68 0.04
C PRO A 105 12.92 -12.91 -1.05
N LEU A 106 12.54 -12.88 -2.32
CA LEU A 106 13.45 -13.08 -3.46
C LEU A 106 14.37 -11.88 -3.72
N VAL A 107 14.00 -10.70 -3.20
CA VAL A 107 14.78 -9.47 -3.35
C VAL A 107 15.55 -9.12 -2.06
N PHE A 108 14.94 -9.31 -0.89
CA PHE A 108 15.48 -8.84 0.40
C PHE A 108 15.73 -9.95 1.42
N GLY A 109 15.35 -11.19 1.11
CA GLY A 109 15.53 -12.32 2.02
C GLY A 109 16.96 -12.86 2.02
N PRO A 110 17.34 -13.63 3.04
CA PRO A 110 18.56 -14.44 3.00
C PRO A 110 18.41 -15.46 1.86
N GLY A 111 19.28 -15.37 0.84
CA GLY A 111 19.15 -16.16 -0.39
C GLY A 111 18.31 -15.49 -1.48
N ALA A 112 18.33 -14.15 -1.55
CA ALA A 112 17.80 -13.39 -2.69
C ALA A 112 18.22 -14.04 -4.02
N ASP A 113 17.25 -14.18 -4.92
CA ASP A 113 17.32 -15.04 -6.10
C ASP A 113 16.57 -14.37 -7.25
N LEU A 114 17.31 -13.62 -8.05
CA LEU A 114 16.76 -12.84 -9.16
C LEU A 114 16.24 -13.75 -10.29
N GLU A 115 16.75 -14.97 -10.44
CA GLU A 115 16.24 -15.92 -11.43
C GLU A 115 14.83 -16.40 -11.05
N LYS A 116 14.63 -16.76 -9.78
CA LYS A 116 13.29 -17.10 -9.27
C LYS A 116 12.35 -15.90 -9.30
N LEU A 117 12.85 -14.69 -9.05
CA LEU A 117 12.04 -13.48 -9.20
C LEU A 117 11.58 -13.31 -10.65
N ASN A 118 12.47 -13.49 -11.62
CA ASN A 118 12.12 -13.43 -13.04
C ASN A 118 11.09 -14.48 -13.43
N ALA A 119 11.24 -15.72 -12.95
CA ALA A 119 10.24 -16.77 -13.15
C ALA A 119 8.89 -16.42 -12.50
N TYR A 120 8.88 -15.90 -11.27
CA TYR A 120 7.65 -15.45 -10.61
C TYR A 120 6.95 -14.34 -11.41
N VAL A 121 7.70 -13.32 -11.84
CA VAL A 121 7.19 -12.19 -12.62
C VAL A 121 6.65 -12.64 -13.98
N LYS A 122 7.31 -13.61 -14.63
CA LYS A 122 6.91 -14.12 -15.95
C LYS A 122 5.72 -15.06 -15.87
N ASP A 123 5.76 -16.01 -14.95
CA ASP A 123 4.89 -17.19 -14.98
C ASP A 123 3.74 -17.11 -13.95
N THR A 124 3.90 -16.35 -12.86
CA THR A 124 2.91 -16.29 -11.76
C THR A 124 2.18 -14.94 -11.69
N LEU A 125 2.93 -13.84 -11.75
CA LEU A 125 2.40 -12.50 -11.55
C LEU A 125 1.26 -12.10 -12.52
N PRO A 126 1.29 -12.45 -13.83
CA PRO A 126 0.21 -12.09 -14.75
C PRO A 126 -1.16 -12.66 -14.32
N GLY A 127 -1.18 -13.92 -13.87
CA GLY A 127 -2.41 -14.54 -13.36
C GLY A 127 -2.93 -13.91 -12.08
N LYS A 128 -2.01 -13.43 -11.21
CA LYS A 128 -2.38 -12.65 -10.02
C LYS A 128 -2.97 -11.29 -10.41
N ILE A 129 -2.38 -10.56 -11.36
CA ILE A 129 -2.87 -9.25 -11.82
C ILE A 129 -4.28 -9.36 -12.43
N ALA A 130 -4.57 -10.43 -13.17
CA ALA A 130 -5.89 -10.65 -13.77
C ALA A 130 -7.04 -10.66 -12.72
N GLY A 131 -6.75 -11.02 -11.47
CA GLY A 131 -7.72 -10.93 -10.38
C GLY A 131 -8.11 -9.49 -10.02
N PHE A 132 -7.18 -8.53 -10.14
CA PHE A 132 -7.46 -7.13 -9.87
C PHE A 132 -8.35 -6.47 -10.94
N GLU A 133 -8.17 -6.85 -12.21
CA GLU A 133 -8.98 -6.35 -13.34
C GLU A 133 -10.48 -6.56 -13.12
N GLN A 134 -10.87 -7.62 -12.41
CA GLN A 134 -12.28 -7.92 -12.14
C GLN A 134 -12.97 -6.88 -11.26
N PHE A 135 -12.24 -6.11 -10.46
CA PHE A 135 -12.81 -5.06 -9.60
C PHE A 135 -13.09 -3.76 -10.34
N VAL A 136 -12.49 -3.56 -11.52
CA VAL A 136 -12.51 -2.28 -12.26
C VAL A 136 -13.05 -2.40 -13.69
N LYS A 137 -13.48 -3.61 -14.09
CA LYS A 137 -13.99 -3.90 -15.44
C LYS A 137 -15.17 -3.01 -15.86
N ASP A 138 -15.99 -2.60 -14.90
CA ASP A 138 -17.18 -1.77 -15.14
C ASP A 138 -16.86 -0.26 -15.04
N GLY A 139 -15.61 0.09 -14.73
CA GLY A 139 -15.15 1.46 -14.52
C GLY A 139 -15.62 2.08 -13.20
N GLY A 140 -15.21 3.33 -12.95
CA GLY A 140 -15.60 4.07 -11.75
C GLY A 140 -14.90 3.60 -10.48
N TYR A 141 -15.49 3.95 -9.33
CA TYR A 141 -15.03 3.49 -8.02
C TYR A 141 -15.50 2.05 -7.76
N ILE A 142 -14.72 1.31 -6.99
CA ILE A 142 -15.00 -0.11 -6.72
C ILE A 142 -16.29 -0.22 -5.92
N ARG A 143 -17.32 -0.81 -6.54
CA ARG A 143 -18.63 -1.13 -5.93
C ARG A 143 -19.29 0.07 -5.23
N GLY A 144 -19.14 1.27 -5.79
CA GLY A 144 -19.78 2.48 -5.27
C GLY A 144 -19.54 3.70 -6.16
N ASP A 145 -20.12 4.83 -5.75
CA ASP A 145 -20.10 6.08 -6.54
C ASP A 145 -19.07 7.10 -6.06
N SER A 146 -18.32 6.77 -5.00
CA SER A 146 -17.33 7.65 -4.39
C SER A 146 -16.11 6.87 -3.89
N LEU A 147 -14.99 7.56 -3.73
CA LEU A 147 -13.76 7.00 -3.18
C LEU A 147 -14.01 6.26 -1.86
N SER A 148 -13.54 5.01 -1.80
CA SER A 148 -13.56 4.17 -0.61
C SER A 148 -12.18 3.58 -0.32
N PHE A 149 -12.08 2.86 0.80
CA PHE A 149 -10.87 2.13 1.18
C PHE A 149 -10.51 1.03 0.17
N ALA A 150 -11.49 0.46 -0.54
CA ALA A 150 -11.22 -0.52 -1.59
C ALA A 150 -10.43 0.10 -2.75
N ASP A 151 -10.78 1.33 -3.13
CA ASP A 151 -10.08 2.07 -4.18
C ASP A 151 -8.64 2.38 -3.78
N LEU A 152 -8.41 2.80 -2.53
CA LEU A 152 -7.06 3.06 -2.00
C LEU A 152 -6.23 1.77 -1.95
N ALA A 153 -6.85 0.65 -1.56
CA ALA A 153 -6.19 -0.66 -1.53
C ALA A 153 -5.73 -1.11 -2.92
N LEU A 154 -6.58 -0.92 -3.95
CA LEU A 154 -6.19 -1.25 -5.32
C LEU A 154 -5.17 -0.25 -5.86
N PHE A 155 -5.36 1.03 -5.59
CA PHE A 155 -4.48 2.10 -6.04
C PHE A 155 -3.02 1.85 -5.65
N GLN A 156 -2.74 1.48 -4.39
CA GLN A 156 -1.36 1.20 -3.97
C GLN A 156 -0.73 0.01 -4.73
N ALA A 157 -1.53 -1.01 -5.05
CA ALA A 157 -1.05 -2.19 -5.74
C ALA A 157 -0.74 -1.85 -7.20
N VAL A 158 -1.67 -1.17 -7.88
CA VAL A 158 -1.49 -0.71 -9.26
C VAL A 158 -0.31 0.25 -9.38
N GLU A 159 -0.16 1.20 -8.45
CA GLU A 159 0.98 2.12 -8.47
C GLU A 159 2.31 1.35 -8.33
N SER A 160 2.37 0.37 -7.43
CA SER A 160 3.55 -0.48 -7.28
C SER A 160 3.82 -1.31 -8.54
N LEU A 161 2.80 -1.85 -9.20
CA LEU A 161 2.96 -2.61 -10.45
C LEU A 161 3.44 -1.72 -11.61
N VAL A 162 2.92 -0.49 -11.71
CA VAL A 162 3.35 0.50 -12.71
C VAL A 162 4.80 0.91 -12.48
N ASP A 163 5.18 1.19 -11.24
CA ASP A 163 6.52 1.65 -10.90
C ASP A 163 7.61 0.62 -11.19
N ASN A 164 7.26 -0.66 -11.16
CA ASN A 164 8.13 -1.77 -11.50
C ASN A 164 7.98 -2.24 -12.96
N ALA A 165 7.25 -1.48 -13.79
CA ALA A 165 7.01 -1.78 -15.20
C ALA A 165 6.37 -3.16 -15.46
N TYR A 166 5.57 -3.67 -14.52
CA TYR A 166 4.83 -4.93 -14.68
C TYR A 166 3.54 -4.75 -15.48
N ILE A 167 2.95 -3.56 -15.42
CA ILE A 167 1.74 -3.18 -16.15
C ILE A 167 1.91 -1.79 -16.78
N SER A 168 1.08 -1.50 -17.77
CA SER A 168 1.03 -0.23 -18.51
C SER A 168 -0.40 0.06 -18.99
N ALA A 169 -0.61 1.24 -19.58
CA ALA A 169 -1.91 1.60 -20.16
C ALA A 169 -2.29 0.71 -21.35
N GLU A 170 -1.31 0.22 -22.10
CA GLU A 170 -1.51 -0.67 -23.24
C GLU A 170 -1.91 -2.09 -22.80
N SER A 171 -1.34 -2.57 -21.70
CA SER A 171 -1.56 -3.93 -21.21
C SER A 171 -2.75 -4.05 -20.25
N HIS A 172 -2.99 -3.03 -19.42
CA HIS A 172 -3.97 -3.05 -18.33
C HIS A 172 -4.75 -1.73 -18.25
N PRO A 173 -5.46 -1.33 -19.33
CA PRO A 173 -6.07 0.00 -19.44
C PRO A 173 -7.08 0.30 -18.33
N ASN A 174 -7.81 -0.69 -17.82
CA ASN A 174 -8.83 -0.45 -16.79
C ASN A 174 -8.20 -0.20 -15.42
N LEU A 175 -7.14 -0.94 -15.06
CA LEU A 175 -6.37 -0.65 -13.84
C LEU A 175 -5.74 0.75 -13.90
N ILE A 176 -5.21 1.15 -15.05
CA ILE A 176 -4.66 2.51 -15.21
C ILE A 176 -5.76 3.58 -15.10
N LYS A 177 -6.92 3.38 -15.74
CA LYS A 177 -8.06 4.31 -15.60
C LYS A 177 -8.54 4.44 -14.15
N HIS A 178 -8.60 3.33 -13.39
CA HIS A 178 -8.94 3.37 -11.97
C HIS A 178 -7.88 4.12 -11.16
N LYS A 179 -6.60 3.85 -11.41
CA LYS A 179 -5.50 4.59 -10.79
C LYS A 179 -5.65 6.10 -11.02
N GLU A 180 -5.85 6.52 -12.27
CA GLU A 180 -6.04 7.92 -12.64
C GLU A 180 -7.30 8.55 -12.02
N LEU A 181 -8.37 7.78 -11.84
CA LEU A 181 -9.57 8.23 -11.13
C LEU A 181 -9.26 8.54 -9.66
N VAL A 182 -8.50 7.68 -8.98
CA VAL A 182 -8.10 7.91 -7.58
C VAL A 182 -7.14 9.10 -7.47
N GLU A 183 -6.23 9.29 -8.42
CA GLU A 183 -5.31 10.46 -8.47
C GLU A 183 -6.04 11.80 -8.63
N LYS A 184 -7.26 11.81 -9.17
CA LYS A 184 -8.08 13.02 -9.30
C LYS A 184 -8.79 13.43 -8.02
N ASN A 185 -8.85 12.57 -6.99
CA ASN A 185 -9.40 12.96 -5.70
C ASN A 185 -8.53 14.08 -5.09
N GLU A 186 -9.14 15.18 -4.66
CA GLU A 186 -8.43 16.38 -4.21
C GLU A 186 -7.39 16.10 -3.11
N ASN A 187 -7.78 15.35 -2.08
CA ASN A 187 -6.92 15.02 -0.96
C ASN A 187 -5.77 14.10 -1.35
N ILE A 188 -6.05 13.10 -2.20
CA ILE A 188 -5.01 12.22 -2.75
C ILE A 188 -4.05 13.00 -3.64
N ALA A 189 -4.55 13.81 -4.57
CA ALA A 189 -3.75 14.64 -5.46
C ALA A 189 -2.81 15.58 -4.67
N LYS A 190 -3.31 16.18 -3.59
CA LYS A 190 -2.53 17.00 -2.68
C LYS A 190 -1.43 16.19 -2.00
N TYR A 191 -1.76 15.01 -1.48
CA TYR A 191 -0.78 14.14 -0.82
C TYR A 191 0.32 13.67 -1.77
N LEU A 192 -0.03 13.22 -2.97
CA LEU A 192 0.94 12.72 -3.98
C LEU A 192 1.98 13.77 -4.40
N LYS A 193 1.65 15.06 -4.25
CA LYS A 193 2.55 16.20 -4.54
C LYS A 193 3.25 16.77 -3.30
N SER A 194 2.95 16.23 -2.11
CA SER A 194 3.46 16.76 -0.84
C SER A 194 4.88 16.25 -0.53
N GLU A 195 5.61 17.00 0.29
CA GLU A 195 6.93 16.59 0.79
C GLU A 195 6.87 15.34 1.70
N THR A 196 5.69 15.02 2.25
CA THR A 196 5.46 13.81 3.05
C THR A 196 5.25 12.55 2.21
N ARG A 197 5.19 12.68 0.88
CA ARG A 197 5.13 11.54 -0.03
C ARG A 197 6.55 11.03 -0.27
N HIS A 198 6.80 9.81 0.20
CA HIS A 198 8.06 9.13 -0.08
C HIS A 198 8.17 8.80 -1.58
N GLY A 199 9.40 8.86 -2.10
CA GLY A 199 9.73 8.44 -3.45
C GLY A 199 9.49 6.93 -3.67
N LYS A 200 9.80 6.45 -4.88
CA LYS A 200 9.45 5.07 -5.26
C LYS A 200 10.05 3.99 -4.34
N GLY A 201 11.10 4.34 -3.61
CA GLY A 201 11.73 3.55 -2.56
C GLY A 201 12.68 2.50 -3.14
N VAL A 202 13.56 1.96 -2.30
CA VAL A 202 14.61 0.98 -2.67
C VAL A 202 14.02 -0.27 -3.37
N PHE A 203 12.76 -0.63 -3.09
CA PHE A 203 12.03 -1.71 -3.77
C PHE A 203 11.98 -1.54 -5.30
N ALA A 204 11.73 -0.33 -5.80
CA ALA A 204 11.61 -0.07 -7.23
C ALA A 204 12.97 -0.07 -7.97
N ASP A 205 14.06 0.09 -7.23
CA ASP A 205 15.42 0.07 -7.77
C ASP A 205 16.07 -1.33 -7.68
N ALA A 206 15.61 -2.16 -6.73
CA ALA A 206 16.09 -3.53 -6.55
C ALA A 206 15.36 -4.56 -7.43
N ILE A 207 14.22 -4.21 -8.01
CA ILE A 207 13.44 -5.08 -8.89
C ILE A 207 13.90 -4.89 -10.34
N PRO A 208 14.18 -5.98 -11.09
CA PRO A 208 14.52 -5.91 -12.51
C PRO A 208 13.42 -5.19 -13.29
N LYS A 209 13.78 -4.10 -13.97
CA LYS A 209 12.91 -3.41 -14.93
C LYS A 209 12.97 -4.19 -16.24
N LYS A 210 11.81 -4.40 -16.87
CA LYS A 210 11.73 -5.00 -18.22
C LYS A 210 12.53 -4.21 -19.24
#